data_AF-A0A9P4M3U1-F1
#
_entry.id   AF-A0A9P4M3U1-F1
#
_cell.length_a   1.000
_cell.length_b   1.000
_cell.length_c   1.000
_cell.angle_alpha   90.00
_cell.angle_beta   90.00
_cell.angle_gamma   90.00
#
_symmetry.space_group_name_H-M   'P 1'
#
loop_
_entity.id
_entity.type
_entity.pdbx_description
1 polymer ?
#
loop_
_entity_poly.entity_id
_entity_poly.type
_entity_poly.pdbx_seq_one_letter_code
_entity_poly.pdbx_strand_id
1 'polypeptide(L)'
;MAGPNLEVFKFGLYVLFPIGIMYYFGTNLDNKFSVPDFWPKPEQTHKIPYEREEIGAELDRLKARRLERRALRLEAERLKTAEETGQSSLAAPAEEQPRRSIMSYFKKSDG
;
A
#
# COMPACT_ATOMS: atom_id res chain seq x y z
N MET A 1 -37.15 20.39 -51.04
CA MET A 1 -37.65 19.65 -49.87
C MET A 1 -37.90 18.21 -50.31
N ALA A 2 -37.06 17.27 -49.90
CA ALA A 2 -37.26 15.87 -50.22
C ALA A 2 -38.57 15.41 -49.57
N GLY A 3 -39.53 14.97 -50.39
CA GLY A 3 -40.91 14.70 -49.98
C GLY A 3 -41.06 13.52 -49.00
N PRO A 4 -42.30 13.08 -48.73
CA PRO A 4 -42.64 12.12 -47.66
C PRO A 4 -41.85 10.79 -47.70
N ASN A 5 -41.34 10.39 -48.85
CA ASN A 5 -40.47 9.21 -48.99
C ASN A 5 -39.18 9.30 -48.15
N LEU A 6 -38.63 10.51 -47.96
CA LEU A 6 -37.43 10.67 -47.14
C LEU A 6 -37.74 10.55 -45.64
N GLU A 7 -38.93 10.94 -45.22
CA GLU A 7 -39.38 10.80 -43.83
C GLU A 7 -39.60 9.33 -43.46
N VAL A 8 -40.18 8.55 -44.37
CA VAL A 8 -40.34 7.09 -44.20
C VAL A 8 -38.99 6.38 -44.12
N PHE A 9 -38.00 6.79 -44.92
CA PHE A 9 -36.65 6.23 -44.84
C PHE A 9 -35.97 6.56 -43.50
N LYS A 10 -36.05 7.82 -43.04
CA LYS A 10 -35.51 8.23 -41.73
C LYS A 10 -36.18 7.50 -40.59
N PHE A 11 -37.51 7.36 -40.65
CA PHE A 11 -38.28 6.60 -39.66
C PHE A 11 -37.84 5.14 -39.63
N GLY A 12 -37.72 4.49 -40.79
CA GLY A 12 -37.22 3.13 -40.90
C GLY A 12 -35.82 2.98 -40.33
N LEU A 13 -34.90 3.90 -40.64
CA LEU A 13 -33.55 3.92 -40.07
C LEU A 13 -33.59 4.08 -38.55
N TYR A 14 -34.38 5.00 -38.00
CA TYR A 14 -34.46 5.24 -36.56
C TYR A 14 -35.10 4.12 -35.77
N VAL A 15 -35.96 3.30 -36.38
CA VAL A 15 -36.52 2.11 -35.73
C VAL A 15 -35.58 0.92 -35.88
N LEU A 16 -35.05 0.69 -37.09
CA LEU A 16 -34.23 -0.49 -37.37
C LEU A 16 -32.83 -0.40 -36.77
N PHE A 17 -32.24 0.80 -36.68
CA PHE A 17 -30.91 1.02 -36.12
C PHE A 17 -30.80 0.60 -34.64
N PRO A 18 -31.64 1.08 -33.70
CA PRO A 18 -31.55 0.66 -32.30
C PRO A 18 -31.91 -0.82 -32.12
N ILE A 19 -32.88 -1.34 -32.89
CA ILE A 19 -33.25 -2.76 -32.83
C ILE A 19 -32.09 -3.64 -33.31
N GLY A 20 -31.42 -3.28 -34.41
CA GLY A 20 -30.28 -4.01 -34.94
C GLY A 20 -29.08 -3.99 -33.99
N ILE A 21 -28.76 -2.82 -33.41
CA ILE A 21 -27.70 -2.70 -32.40
C ILE A 21 -28.03 -3.55 -31.17
N MET A 22 -29.26 -3.51 -30.68
CA MET A 22 -29.71 -4.34 -29.57
C MET A 22 -29.68 -5.83 -29.91
N TYR A 23 -30.03 -6.25 -31.13
CA TYR A 23 -29.96 -7.66 -31.49
C TYR A 23 -28.51 -8.17 -31.57
N TYR A 24 -27.61 -7.36 -32.16
CA TYR A 24 -26.21 -7.72 -32.34
C TYR A 24 -25.43 -7.74 -31.02
N PHE A 25 -25.60 -6.72 -30.17
CA PHE A 25 -24.89 -6.63 -28.90
C PHE A 25 -25.66 -7.27 -27.73
N GLY A 26 -26.99 -7.15 -27.69
CA GLY A 26 -27.85 -7.55 -26.56
C GLY A 26 -27.92 -9.05 -26.28
N THR A 27 -27.67 -9.90 -27.27
CA THR A 27 -27.77 -11.36 -27.11
C THR A 27 -26.45 -12.04 -26.74
N ASN A 28 -25.33 -11.30 -26.78
CA ASN A 28 -23.97 -11.87 -26.65
C ASN A 28 -23.01 -10.96 -25.85
N LEU A 29 -23.51 -10.17 -24.90
CA LEU A 29 -22.63 -9.34 -24.06
C LEU A 29 -21.71 -10.18 -23.18
N ASP A 30 -22.24 -11.24 -22.54
CA ASP A 30 -21.45 -12.05 -21.59
C ASP A 30 -20.20 -12.62 -22.25
N ASN A 31 -20.31 -13.26 -23.41
CA ASN A 31 -19.14 -13.84 -24.09
C ASN A 31 -18.16 -12.80 -24.65
N LYS A 32 -18.62 -11.58 -24.98
CA LYS A 32 -17.78 -10.53 -25.57
C LYS A 32 -17.10 -9.64 -24.52
N PHE A 33 -17.69 -9.52 -23.34
CA PHE A 33 -17.22 -8.62 -22.28
C PHE A 33 -16.84 -9.35 -20.98
N SER A 34 -16.98 -10.68 -20.89
CA SER A 34 -16.43 -11.43 -19.76
C SER A 34 -14.91 -11.37 -19.80
N VAL A 35 -14.30 -10.92 -18.71
CA VAL A 35 -12.86 -11.02 -18.50
C VAL A 35 -12.58 -12.40 -17.90
N PRO A 36 -11.96 -13.34 -18.64
CA PRO A 36 -11.52 -14.60 -18.04
C PRO A 36 -10.47 -14.30 -16.96
N ASP A 37 -10.53 -15.02 -15.85
CA ASP A 37 -9.61 -14.84 -14.70
C ASP A 37 -9.65 -13.44 -14.04
N PHE A 38 -10.82 -12.79 -14.00
CA PHE A 38 -10.99 -11.48 -13.31
C PHE A 38 -10.55 -11.51 -11.83
N TRP A 39 -10.82 -12.62 -11.13
CA TRP A 39 -10.38 -12.81 -9.76
C TRP A 39 -9.03 -13.54 -9.70
N PRO A 40 -8.09 -13.11 -8.84
CA PRO A 40 -6.87 -13.86 -8.59
C PRO A 40 -7.22 -15.28 -8.18
N LYS A 41 -6.60 -16.28 -8.82
CA LYS A 41 -6.85 -17.68 -8.50
C LYS A 41 -6.57 -17.92 -7.02
N PRO A 42 -7.34 -18.76 -6.32
CA PRO A 42 -7.14 -19.04 -4.88
C PRO A 42 -5.75 -19.62 -4.57
N GLU A 43 -5.04 -20.13 -5.58
CA GLU A 43 -3.64 -20.56 -5.51
C GLU A 43 -2.64 -19.40 -5.40
N GLN A 44 -3.01 -18.21 -5.90
CA GLN A 44 -2.21 -16.98 -5.80
C GLN A 44 -2.53 -16.16 -4.55
N THR A 45 -3.61 -16.52 -3.85
CA THR A 45 -3.94 -15.91 -2.56
C THR A 45 -3.16 -16.63 -1.48
N HIS A 46 -2.46 -15.86 -0.64
CA HIS A 46 -1.71 -16.39 0.49
C HIS A 46 -2.68 -17.16 1.40
N LYS A 47 -2.60 -18.50 1.40
CA LYS A 47 -3.43 -19.33 2.29
C LYS A 47 -2.97 -19.03 3.72
N ILE A 48 -3.87 -18.49 4.52
CA ILE A 48 -3.63 -18.33 5.95
C ILE A 48 -3.59 -19.75 6.53
N PRO A 49 -2.54 -20.14 7.27
CA PRO A 49 -2.49 -21.45 7.89
C PRO A 49 -3.70 -21.60 8.83
N TYR A 50 -4.51 -22.62 8.60
CA TYR A 50 -5.74 -22.86 9.36
C TYR A 50 -5.49 -23.76 10.58
N GLU A 51 -4.40 -24.53 10.57
CA GLU A 51 -4.04 -25.46 11.64
C GLU A 51 -3.21 -24.79 12.74
N ARG A 52 -3.53 -25.08 14.00
CA ARG A 52 -2.91 -24.43 15.17
C ARG A 52 -1.39 -24.65 15.26
N GLU A 53 -0.93 -25.82 14.84
CA GLU A 53 0.49 -26.20 14.84
C GLU A 53 1.28 -25.42 13.78
N GLU A 54 0.72 -25.26 12.58
CA GLU A 54 1.31 -24.49 11.47
C GLU A 54 1.36 -23.00 11.80
N ILE A 55 0.31 -22.47 12.43
CA ILE A 55 0.27 -21.09 12.95
C ILE A 55 1.39 -20.86 13.96
N GLY A 56 1.61 -21.81 14.89
CA GLY A 56 2.67 -21.73 15.88
C GLY A 56 4.07 -21.66 15.25
N ALA A 57 4.34 -22.55 14.30
CA ALA A 57 5.62 -22.61 13.58
C ALA A 57 5.91 -21.31 12.80
N GLU A 58 4.94 -20.77 12.06
CA GLU A 58 5.13 -19.52 11.32
C GLU A 58 5.25 -18.32 12.27
N LEU A 59 4.55 -18.33 13.40
CA LEU A 59 4.64 -17.29 14.42
C LEU A 59 6.03 -17.26 15.11
N ASP A 60 6.63 -18.42 15.36
CA ASP A 60 7.99 -18.51 15.89
C ASP A 60 9.04 -18.08 14.86
N ARG A 61 8.86 -18.43 13.58
CA ARG A 61 9.67 -17.90 12.48
C ARG A 61 9.60 -16.37 12.39
N LEU A 62 8.41 -15.79 12.53
CA LEU A 62 8.22 -14.34 12.53
C LEU A 62 8.85 -13.65 13.74
N LYS A 63 8.79 -14.28 14.93
CA LYS A 63 9.49 -13.79 16.13
C LYS A 63 11.01 -13.79 15.93
N ALA A 64 11.58 -14.87 15.40
CA ALA A 64 13.02 -14.96 15.12
C ALA A 64 13.46 -13.84 14.16
N ARG A 65 12.74 -13.66 13.04
CA ARG A 65 13.01 -12.58 12.07
C ARG A 65 12.87 -11.18 12.67
N ARG A 66 12.02 -11.00 13.69
CA ARG A 66 11.88 -9.72 14.42
C ARG A 66 13.06 -9.48 15.34
N LEU A 67 13.51 -10.50 16.07
CA LEU A 67 14.67 -10.45 16.95
C LEU A 67 15.96 -10.15 16.18
N GLU A 68 16.19 -10.83 15.06
CA GLU A 68 17.33 -10.58 14.17
C GLU A 68 17.35 -9.15 13.66
N ARG A 69 16.22 -8.65 13.13
CA ARG A 69 16.13 -7.25 12.68
C ARG A 69 16.35 -6.25 13.81
N ARG A 70 15.97 -6.58 15.04
CA ARG A 70 16.24 -5.73 16.21
C ARG A 70 17.73 -5.75 16.57
N ALA A 71 18.38 -6.90 16.54
CA ALA A 71 19.81 -7.03 16.81
C ALA A 71 20.63 -6.21 15.80
N LEU A 72 20.34 -6.35 14.50
CA LEU A 72 20.98 -5.57 13.44
C LEU A 72 20.83 -4.05 13.62
N ARG A 73 19.65 -3.58 14.06
CA ARG A 73 19.43 -2.16 14.35
C ARG A 73 20.29 -1.69 15.52
N LEU A 74 20.35 -2.46 16.60
CA LEU A 74 21.15 -2.12 17.78
C LEU A 74 22.66 -2.14 17.47
N GLU A 75 23.12 -3.07 16.64
CA GLU A 75 24.51 -3.11 16.18
C GLU A 75 24.84 -1.89 15.31
N ALA A 76 23.97 -1.53 14.36
CA ALA A 76 24.14 -0.34 13.55
C ALA A 76 24.13 0.96 14.38
N GLU A 77 23.27 1.05 15.40
CA GLU A 77 23.26 2.17 16.35
C GLU A 77 24.56 2.23 17.16
N ARG A 78 25.07 1.10 17.66
CA ARG A 78 26.34 1.04 18.40
C ARG A 78 27.53 1.47 17.55
N LEU A 79 27.59 1.02 16.29
CA LEU A 79 28.66 1.41 15.37
C LEU A 79 28.63 2.91 15.08
N LYS A 80 27.44 3.48 14.84
CA LYS A 80 27.26 4.93 14.64
C LYS A 80 27.68 5.73 15.87
N THR A 81 27.24 5.33 17.07
CA THR A 81 27.63 6.02 18.31
C THR A 81 29.13 5.93 18.58
N ALA A 82 29.78 4.81 18.23
CA ALA A 82 31.23 4.63 18.36
C ALA A 82 32.02 5.50 17.36
N GLU A 83 31.53 5.64 16.12
CA GLU A 83 32.10 6.56 15.12
C GLU A 83 31.95 8.03 15.56
N GLU A 84 30.78 8.41 16.11
CA GLU A 84 30.52 9.76 16.64
C GLU A 84 31.39 10.09 17.87
N THR A 85 31.63 9.14 18.77
CA THR A 85 32.52 9.35 19.94
C THR A 85 34.01 9.33 19.56
N GLY A 86 34.42 8.52 18.57
CA GLY A 86 35.79 8.53 18.05
C GLY A 86 36.15 9.84 17.34
N GLN A 87 35.24 10.40 16.55
CA GLN A 87 35.44 11.69 15.88
C GLN A 87 35.41 12.89 16.85
N SER A 88 34.67 12.80 17.96
CA SER A 88 34.66 13.83 19.01
C SER A 88 35.98 13.97 19.78
N SER A 89 36.88 12.98 19.71
CA SER A 89 38.18 13.01 20.43
C SER A 89 39.34 13.65 19.64
N LEU A 90 39.14 13.99 18.36
CA LEU A 90 40.16 14.67 17.52
C LEU A 90 40.03 16.21 17.51
N ALA A 91 39.03 16.76 18.19
CA ALA A 91 38.92 18.20 18.45
C ALA A 91 39.33 18.49 19.90
N ALA A 92 40.61 18.83 20.10
CA ALA A 92 41.14 19.34 21.38
C ALA A 92 40.54 20.74 21.71
N PRO A 93 40.63 21.21 22.97
CA PRO A 93 39.55 21.86 23.70
C PRO A 93 39.44 23.37 23.40
N ALA A 94 38.24 23.83 23.07
CA ALA A 94 37.88 25.25 23.09
C ALA A 94 36.93 25.49 24.26
N GLU A 95 37.51 26.09 25.30
CA GLU A 95 36.91 27.00 26.29
C GLU A 95 35.59 26.61 26.96
N GLU A 96 35.73 26.42 28.26
CA GLU A 96 34.70 26.22 29.28
C GLU A 96 33.67 27.37 29.26
N GLN A 97 32.52 27.14 28.61
CA GLN A 97 31.34 27.98 28.80
C GLN A 97 30.42 27.36 29.85
N PRO A 98 30.08 28.09 30.93
CA PRO A 98 29.31 27.53 32.03
C PRO A 98 27.90 27.18 31.55
N ARG A 99 27.52 25.91 31.77
CA ARG A 99 26.19 25.37 31.47
C ARG A 99 25.10 26.29 32.02
N ARG A 100 24.33 26.93 31.14
CA ARG A 100 23.02 27.49 31.51
C ARG A 100 22.11 26.33 31.91
N SER A 101 21.88 26.21 33.22
CA SER A 101 20.94 25.28 33.82
C SER A 101 19.53 25.50 33.25
N ILE A 102 19.01 24.49 32.53
CA ILE A 102 17.61 24.40 32.12
C ILE A 102 16.73 23.79 33.23
N MET A 103 17.07 24.02 34.50
CA MET A 103 16.33 23.51 35.65
C MET A 103 15.35 24.55 36.23
N SER A 104 14.60 25.26 35.38
CA SER A 104 13.56 26.20 35.83
C SER A 104 12.16 25.93 35.29
N TYR A 105 11.95 24.87 34.49
CA TYR A 105 10.63 24.62 33.89
C TYR A 105 9.70 23.67 34.68
N PHE A 106 10.11 23.13 35.83
CA PHE A 106 9.31 22.12 36.55
C PHE A 106 8.87 22.53 37.96
N LYS A 107 8.53 23.80 38.20
CA LYS A 107 7.90 24.19 39.47
C LYS A 107 6.92 25.34 39.35
N LYS A 108 5.83 25.14 38.60
CA LYS A 108 4.58 25.89 38.81
C LYS A 108 3.39 25.22 38.12
N SER A 109 2.92 24.10 38.65
CA SER A 109 1.61 23.54 38.30
C SER A 109 1.08 22.69 39.45
N ASP A 110 1.08 23.25 40.67
CA ASP A 110 0.25 22.72 41.76
C ASP A 110 -0.13 23.92 42.63
N GLY A 111 -1.40 24.28 42.57
CA GLY A 111 -2.03 25.43 43.23
C GLY A 111 -3.43 25.63 42.68
#